data_AF-A0A3N5JR33-F1
#
_entry.id   AF-A0A3N5JR33-F1
#
_cell.length_a   1.000
_cell.length_b   1.000
_cell.length_c   1.000
_cell.angle_alpha   90.00
_cell.angle_beta   90.00
_cell.angle_gamma   90.00
#
_symmetry.space_group_name_H-M   'P 1'
#
loop_
_entity.id
_entity.type
_entity.pdbx_description
1 polymer ?
#
loop_
_entity_poly.entity_id
_entity_poly.type
_entity_poly.pdbx_seq_one_letter_code
_entity_poly.pdbx_strand_id
1 'polypeptide(L)'
;MSAFLDGYTSPEQKEGFRLKRLLYAIMGEGTFELVYDDITRTAAETFRDQRGNCLSFTNMFVAMARHVGLDASYQEVEVPAEWSLSGQAFLLSQHVNVFLQLSHDETR
;
A
#
# COMPACT_ATOMS: atom_id res chain seq x y z
N MET A 1 -6.60 -3.09 11.93
CA MET A 1 -6.38 -2.22 10.76
C MET A 1 -7.39 -1.08 10.73
N SER A 2 -8.71 -1.33 10.67
CA SER A 2 -9.73 -0.25 10.69
C SER A 2 -9.60 0.71 11.88
N ALA A 3 -9.64 0.20 13.12
CA ALA A 3 -9.46 1.02 14.32
C ALA A 3 -8.13 1.80 14.37
N PHE A 4 -7.08 1.31 13.69
CA PHE A 4 -5.83 2.06 13.55
C PHE A 4 -6.03 3.26 12.62
N LEU A 5 -6.63 3.05 11.44
CA LEU A 5 -6.90 4.10 10.46
C LEU A 5 -7.91 5.13 10.96
N ASP A 6 -8.92 4.71 11.72
CA ASP A 6 -9.93 5.61 12.31
C ASP A 6 -9.31 6.64 13.28
N GLY A 7 -8.13 6.34 13.84
CA GLY A 7 -7.36 7.31 14.64
C GLY A 7 -6.66 8.40 13.81
N TYR A 8 -6.48 8.18 12.50
CA TYR A 8 -5.77 9.09 11.61
C TYR A 8 -6.69 9.82 10.64
N THR A 9 -7.79 9.20 10.21
CA THR A 9 -8.65 9.71 9.13
C THR A 9 -10.12 9.78 9.53
N SER A 10 -10.84 10.73 8.94
CA SER A 10 -12.30 10.84 9.04
C SER A 10 -12.91 10.84 7.62
N PRO A 11 -14.04 10.15 7.37
CA PRO A 11 -14.67 10.10 6.04
C PRO A 11 -15.10 11.48 5.49
N GLU A 12 -15.35 12.46 6.35
CA GLU A 12 -15.79 13.80 5.98
C GLU A 12 -14.66 14.69 5.42
N GLN A 13 -13.40 14.26 5.60
CA GLN A 13 -12.23 14.99 5.11
C GLN A 13 -12.08 14.85 3.61
N LYS A 14 -11.59 15.89 2.92
CA LYS A 14 -11.26 15.81 1.49
C LYS A 14 -10.27 14.68 1.20
N GLU A 15 -10.37 14.04 0.02
CA GLU A 15 -9.54 12.90 -0.38
C GLU A 15 -8.04 13.16 -0.24
N GLY A 16 -7.56 14.33 -0.70
CA GLY A 16 -6.15 14.69 -0.55
C GLY A 16 -5.68 14.79 0.91
N PHE A 17 -6.58 15.16 1.84
CA PHE A 17 -6.27 15.16 3.26
C PHE A 17 -6.25 13.73 3.82
N ARG A 18 -7.22 12.89 3.44
CA ARG A 18 -7.24 11.47 3.83
C ARG A 18 -5.98 10.74 3.35
N LEU A 19 -5.54 10.99 2.12
CA LEU A 19 -4.29 10.45 1.57
C LEU A 19 -3.07 10.90 2.39
N LYS A 20 -2.94 12.19 2.70
CA LYS A 20 -1.82 12.69 3.53
C LYS A 20 -1.79 12.03 4.91
N ARG A 21 -2.96 11.85 5.54
CA ARG A 21 -3.08 11.20 6.85
C ARG A 21 -2.77 9.71 6.78
N LEU A 22 -3.20 9.01 5.73
CA LEU A 22 -2.85 7.62 5.46
C LEU A 22 -1.34 7.45 5.29
N LEU A 23 -0.71 8.30 4.47
CA LEU A 23 0.74 8.29 4.28
C LEU A 23 1.48 8.53 5.59
N TYR A 24 1.03 9.48 6.41
CA TYR A 24 1.62 9.70 7.73
C TYR A 24 1.44 8.49 8.67
N ALA A 25 0.28 7.82 8.64
CA ALA A 25 0.04 6.64 9.45
C ALA A 25 0.96 5.46 9.09
N ILE A 26 1.31 5.30 7.81
CA ILE A 26 2.09 4.16 7.31
C ILE A 26 3.58 4.45 7.19
N MET A 27 3.95 5.68 6.84
CA MET A 27 5.33 6.08 6.49
C MET A 27 5.87 7.18 7.40
N GLY A 28 5.07 7.66 8.36
CA GLY A 28 5.52 8.63 9.34
C GLY A 28 6.54 8.02 10.29
N GLU A 29 7.52 8.82 10.70
CA GLU A 29 8.48 8.39 11.70
C GLU A 29 7.75 8.04 13.02
N GLY A 30 8.02 6.84 13.54
CA GLY A 30 7.43 6.35 14.78
C GLY A 30 5.95 5.94 14.72
N THR A 31 5.33 5.84 13.54
CA THR A 31 3.92 5.43 13.41
C THR A 31 3.76 3.94 13.07
N PHE A 32 4.36 3.50 11.98
CA PHE A 32 4.30 2.13 11.50
C PHE A 32 5.63 1.78 10.83
N GLU A 33 6.22 0.65 11.21
CA GLU A 33 7.49 0.19 10.66
C GLU A 33 7.27 -1.18 10.01
N LEU A 34 7.47 -1.28 8.70
CA LEU A 34 7.41 -2.56 7.99
C LEU A 34 8.81 -3.14 7.85
N VAL A 35 9.03 -4.33 8.40
CA VAL A 35 10.27 -5.08 8.21
C VAL A 35 10.17 -5.93 6.94
N TYR A 36 11.09 -5.70 6.01
CA TYR A 36 11.10 -6.44 4.75
C TYR A 36 11.56 -7.90 4.94
N ASP A 37 10.86 -8.83 4.28
CA ASP A 37 11.29 -10.22 4.13
C ASP A 37 10.73 -10.83 2.83
N ASP A 38 11.12 -12.07 2.52
CA ASP A 38 10.79 -12.72 1.24
C ASP A 38 9.39 -13.37 1.21
N ILE A 39 8.61 -13.26 2.29
CA ILE A 39 7.31 -13.93 2.41
C ILE A 39 6.20 -12.98 1.97
N THR A 40 5.46 -13.37 0.93
CA THR A 40 4.23 -12.67 0.53
C THR A 40 3.10 -12.96 1.50
N ARG A 41 2.51 -11.91 2.08
CA ARG A 41 1.42 -11.96 3.05
C ARG A 41 0.16 -11.27 2.54
N THR A 42 -0.99 -11.60 3.15
CA THR A 42 -2.23 -10.84 2.96
C THR A 42 -2.13 -9.47 3.63
N ALA A 43 -2.95 -8.50 3.20
CA ALA A 43 -3.00 -7.17 3.80
C ALA A 43 -3.14 -7.19 5.35
N ALA A 44 -3.98 -8.08 5.87
CA ALA A 44 -4.22 -8.21 7.30
C ALA A 44 -3.03 -8.81 8.06
N GLU A 45 -2.33 -9.76 7.45
CA GLU A 45 -1.10 -10.34 8.01
C GLU A 45 0.06 -9.34 7.96
N THR A 46 0.27 -8.65 6.83
CA THR A 46 1.27 -7.58 6.71
C THR A 46 1.11 -6.52 7.79
N PHE A 47 -0.13 -6.08 8.04
CA PHE A 47 -0.42 -5.09 9.08
C PHE A 47 -0.15 -5.62 10.50
N ARG A 48 -0.55 -6.87 10.78
CA ARG A 48 -0.44 -7.49 12.11
C ARG A 48 1.01 -7.80 12.45
N ASP A 49 1.72 -8.41 11.51
CA ASP A 49 3.07 -8.91 11.71
C ASP A 49 4.10 -7.81 11.49
N GLN A 50 3.72 -6.71 10.83
CA GLN A 50 4.62 -5.63 10.41
C GLN A 50 5.77 -6.15 9.54
N ARG A 51 5.45 -7.13 8.68
CA ARG A 51 6.43 -7.82 7.83
C ARG A 51 5.90 -8.09 6.44
N GLY A 52 6.79 -8.05 5.45
CA GLY A 52 6.51 -8.55 4.11
C GLY A 52 7.30 -7.83 3.03
N ASN A 53 7.19 -8.36 1.82
CA ASN A 53 7.79 -7.78 0.61
C ASN A 53 6.92 -6.66 0.00
N CYS A 54 7.35 -6.15 -1.15
CA CYS A 54 6.67 -5.09 -1.91
C CYS A 54 5.22 -5.45 -2.21
N LEU A 55 4.93 -6.67 -2.63
CA LEU A 55 3.58 -7.10 -2.94
C LEU A 55 2.70 -7.13 -1.68
N SER A 56 3.26 -7.56 -0.55
CA SER A 56 2.60 -7.55 0.76
C SER A 56 2.24 -6.13 1.20
N PHE A 57 3.17 -5.19 1.02
CA PHE A 57 2.97 -3.77 1.28
C PHE A 57 1.91 -3.17 0.35
N THR A 58 2.02 -3.39 -0.97
CA THR A 58 1.08 -2.91 -1.98
C THR A 58 -0.34 -3.40 -1.67
N ASN A 59 -0.50 -4.68 -1.32
CA ASN A 59 -1.78 -5.25 -0.89
C ASN A 59 -2.35 -4.56 0.35
N MET A 60 -1.51 -4.35 1.37
CA MET A 60 -1.91 -3.66 2.60
C MET A 60 -2.34 -2.23 2.31
N PHE A 61 -1.54 -1.48 1.55
CA PHE A 61 -1.83 -0.09 1.24
C PHE A 61 -3.14 0.06 0.45
N VAL A 62 -3.38 -0.77 -0.58
CA VAL A 62 -4.65 -0.76 -1.33
C VAL A 62 -5.84 -1.01 -0.41
N ALA A 63 -5.74 -1.99 0.49
CA ALA A 63 -6.81 -2.29 1.44
C ALA A 63 -7.10 -1.12 2.39
N MET A 64 -6.04 -0.47 2.91
CA MET A 64 -6.18 0.69 3.78
C MET A 64 -6.75 1.92 3.06
N ALA A 65 -6.27 2.21 1.84
CA ALA A 65 -6.74 3.31 1.02
C ALA A 65 -8.23 3.19 0.70
N ARG A 66 -8.67 1.99 0.28
CA ARG A 66 -10.10 1.70 0.06
C ARG A 66 -10.92 1.82 1.33
N HIS A 67 -10.38 1.40 2.47
CA HIS A 67 -11.06 1.52 3.75
C HIS A 67 -11.33 2.98 4.15
N VAL A 68 -10.39 3.89 3.85
CA VAL A 68 -10.55 5.34 4.10
C VAL A 68 -11.25 6.08 2.95
N GLY A 69 -11.91 5.35 2.04
CA GLY A 69 -12.71 5.91 0.96
C GLY A 69 -11.89 6.59 -0.14
N LEU A 70 -10.69 6.09 -0.43
CA LEU A 70 -9.92 6.47 -1.62
C LEU A 70 -10.10 5.42 -2.71
N ASP A 71 -10.21 5.86 -3.96
CA ASP A 71 -10.20 4.97 -5.12
C ASP A 71 -8.78 4.52 -5.42
N ALA A 72 -8.45 3.31 -4.96
CA ALA A 72 -7.12 2.71 -5.10
C ALA A 72 -7.19 1.41 -5.90
N SER A 73 -6.26 1.25 -6.84
CA SER A 73 -6.11 0.08 -7.67
C SER A 73 -4.65 -0.36 -7.79
N TYR A 74 -4.47 -1.61 -8.20
CA TYR A 74 -3.16 -2.12 -8.56
C TYR A 74 -2.81 -1.62 -9.95
N GLN A 75 -1.57 -1.20 -10.15
CA GLN A 75 -1.03 -0.90 -11.46
C GLN A 75 0.25 -1.73 -11.66
N GLU A 76 0.25 -2.53 -12.71
CA GLU A 76 1.48 -3.16 -13.20
C GLU A 76 2.35 -2.09 -13.84
N VAL A 77 3.63 -2.06 -13.47
CA VAL A 77 4.60 -1.13 -14.04
C VAL A 77 5.67 -1.89 -14.79
N GLU A 78 5.93 -1.44 -16.01
CA GLU A 78 7.08 -1.91 -16.78
C GLU A 78 8.35 -1.32 -16.17
N VAL A 79 8.97 -2.11 -15.30
CA VAL A 79 10.37 -1.93 -14.91
C VAL A 79 11.23 -2.93 -15.70
N PRO A 80 12.52 -2.66 -15.95
CA PRO A 80 13.41 -3.66 -16.52
C PRO A 80 13.29 -4.96 -15.74
N ALA A 81 12.88 -6.02 -16.44
CA ALA A 81 12.67 -7.33 -15.84
C ALA A 81 13.95 -7.83 -15.16
N GLU A 82 13.85 -8.13 -13.86
CA GLU A 82 14.92 -8.82 -13.15
C GLU A 82 14.70 -10.33 -13.28
N TRP A 83 15.67 -10.99 -13.92
CA TRP A 83 15.73 -12.45 -13.98
C TRP A 83 16.61 -12.96 -12.84
N SER A 84 16.05 -13.85 -12.03
CA SER A 84 16.82 -14.56 -10.99
C SER A 84 16.67 -16.07 -11.16
N LEU A 85 17.67 -16.82 -10.70
CA LEU A 85 17.63 -18.28 -10.70
C LEU A 85 17.19 -18.75 -9.31
N SER A 86 16.05 -19.43 -9.24
CA SER A 86 15.59 -20.10 -8.02
C SER A 86 15.60 -21.61 -8.24
N GLY A 87 16.66 -22.25 -7.75
CA GLY A 87 16.92 -23.67 -8.01
C GLY A 87 17.19 -23.94 -9.49
N GLN A 88 16.27 -24.63 -10.17
CA GLN A 88 16.33 -24.94 -11.60
C GLN A 88 15.33 -24.11 -12.44
N ALA A 89 14.66 -23.12 -11.82
CA ALA A 89 13.69 -22.27 -12.49
C ALA A 89 14.22 -20.84 -12.64
N PHE A 90 13.92 -20.22 -13.78
CA PHE A 90 14.06 -18.79 -13.96
C PHE A 90 12.84 -18.08 -13.40
N LEU A 91 13.05 -17.16 -12.47
CA LEU A 91 12.03 -16.29 -11.92
C LEU A 91 12.09 -14.94 -12.64
N LEU A 92 10.97 -14.55 -13.25
CA LEU A 92 10.76 -13.24 -13.84
C LEU A 92 10.08 -12.34 -12.80
N SER A 93 10.83 -11.39 -12.24
CA SER A 93 10.28 -10.43 -11.29
C SER A 93 9.70 -9.21 -12.02
N GLN A 94 8.37 -9.07 -11.97
CA GLN A 94 7.66 -7.86 -12.38
C GLN A 94 7.37 -6.97 -11.15
N HIS A 95 6.91 -5.73 -11.36
CA HIS A 95 6.58 -4.82 -10.26
C HIS A 95 5.14 -4.31 -10.37
N VAL A 96 4.49 -4.22 -9.22
CA VAL A 96 3.14 -3.67 -9.07
C VAL A 96 3.21 -2.54 -8.05
N ASN A 97 2.67 -1.38 -8.39
CA ASN A 97 2.51 -0.25 -7.49
C ASN A 97 1.02 0.00 -7.20
N VAL A 98 0.74 1.07 -6.45
CA VAL A 98 -0.62 1.53 -6.18
C VAL A 98 -0.91 2.75 -7.04
N PHE A 99 -2.02 2.70 -7.78
CA PHE A 99 -2.61 3.86 -8.43
C PHE A 99 -3.76 4.40 -7.59
N LEU A 100 -3.83 5.72 -7.44
CA LEU A 100 -4.89 6.43 -6.72
C LEU A 100 -5.58 7.39 -7.67
N GLN A 101 -6.90 7.24 -7.84
CA GLN A 101 -7.71 8.20 -8.55
C GLN A 101 -8.32 9.17 -7.55
N LEU A 102 -7.83 10.41 -7.56
CA LEU A 102 -8.38 11.48 -6.71
C LEU A 102 -9.35 12.31 -7.55
N SER A 103 -10.53 12.58 -6.99
CA SER A 103 -11.47 13.54 -7.54
C SER A 103 -10.83 14.94 -7.55
N HIS A 104 -10.80 15.56 -8.72
CA HIS A 104 -10.49 16.98 -8.82
C HIS A 104 -11.73 17.73 -8.34
N ASP A 105 -11.63 18.37 -7.18
CA ASP A 105 -12.66 19.27 -6.68
C ASP A 105 -12.58 20.57 -7.51
N GLU A 106 -13.26 20.59 -8.67
CA GLU A 106 -13.47 21.79 -9.49
C GLU A 106 -14.48 22.72 -8.80
N THR A 107 -14.14 23.24 -7.63
CA THR A 107 -14.89 24.34 -7.00
C THR A 107 -14.01 25.58 -7.01
N ARG A 108 -14.21 26.41 -8.04
CA ARG A 108 -13.66 27.76 -8.16
C ARG A 108 -14.65 28.77 -7.58
#